data_AF-A0AAD3DML4-F1
#
_entry.id   AF-A0AAD3DML4-F1
#
_cell.length_a   1.000
_cell.length_b   1.000
_cell.length_c   1.000
_cell.angle_alpha   90.00
_cell.angle_beta   90.00
_cell.angle_gamma   90.00
#
_symmetry.space_group_name_H-M   'P 1'
#
loop_
_entity.id
_entity.type
_entity.pdbx_description
1 polymer ?
#
loop_
_entity_poly.entity_id
_entity_poly.type
_entity_poly.pdbx_seq_one_letter_code
_entity_poly.pdbx_strand_id
1 'polypeptide(L)'
;MNDPSTSGKRARNASDVGNLGWLAQSGVLPRKKQDIEGVSGSSILELQAQLYRAQENAKLRASGAELPDRRTSGLDVGALMKRRNAGVEERDRKDRLEVKTTADRVGECYAALERKAQLYEKLARGEVEDEEDQFEVDFLRKPDRGEGPPGQHRGSSDPIDTMLQAVSGTGGMTSADMQRERERRAWEQEQERALADEEAEARRRKQKEELLSLGEQTREERQRAETVKALKEEATRSRRDELKQKFLREQLAKKMAAAGGRGGPAAAKGS
;
A
#
# COMPACT_ATOMS: atom_id res chain seq x y z
N MET A 1 -44.35 34.75 -48.09
CA MET A 1 -43.84 33.45 -48.59
C MET A 1 -43.06 33.73 -49.88
N ASN A 2 -41.84 33.19 -49.94
CA ASN A 2 -40.93 33.03 -51.09
C ASN A 2 -39.60 33.80 -50.98
N ASP A 3 -38.56 33.03 -50.66
CA ASP A 3 -37.14 33.35 -50.87
C ASP A 3 -36.77 33.36 -52.37
N PRO A 4 -35.64 34.00 -52.72
CA PRO A 4 -34.60 33.19 -53.37
C PRO A 4 -33.17 33.49 -52.90
N SER A 5 -32.50 32.41 -52.52
CA SER A 5 -31.05 32.12 -52.60
C SER A 5 -30.20 33.03 -53.52
N THR A 6 -29.13 33.60 -52.97
CA THR A 6 -27.89 33.91 -53.71
C THR A 6 -26.64 33.58 -52.88
N SER A 7 -26.12 32.38 -53.14
CA SER A 7 -24.69 32.08 -53.39
C SER A 7 -23.64 33.01 -52.77
N GLY A 8 -23.18 32.67 -51.56
CA GLY A 8 -21.92 33.17 -50.98
C GLY A 8 -20.82 32.11 -50.98
N LYS A 9 -20.47 31.53 -52.13
CA LYS A 9 -19.25 30.71 -52.27
C LYS A 9 -18.03 31.62 -52.09
N ARG A 10 -17.52 31.75 -50.88
CA ARG A 10 -16.14 32.25 -50.67
C ARG A 10 -15.18 31.16 -51.14
N ALA A 11 -14.32 31.51 -52.09
CA ALA A 11 -13.22 30.66 -52.51
C ALA A 11 -12.33 30.37 -51.29
N ARG A 12 -12.28 29.10 -50.87
CA ARG A 12 -11.25 28.65 -49.93
C ARG A 12 -9.95 28.61 -50.72
N ASN A 13 -9.03 29.51 -50.40
CA ASN A 13 -7.66 29.48 -50.90
C ASN A 13 -7.05 28.12 -50.50
N ALA A 14 -6.83 27.27 -51.49
CA ALA A 14 -6.19 25.97 -51.36
C ALA A 14 -4.66 26.11 -51.20
N SER A 15 -4.21 26.97 -50.29
CA SER A 15 -2.79 27.27 -50.07
C SER A 15 -2.26 26.85 -48.70
N ASP A 16 -3.11 26.30 -47.81
CA ASP A 16 -2.69 25.94 -46.44
C ASP A 16 -2.42 24.44 -46.23
N VAL A 17 -2.25 23.67 -47.31
CA VAL A 17 -1.58 22.36 -47.23
C VAL A 17 -0.09 22.58 -47.49
N GLY A 18 0.54 23.32 -46.58
CA GLY A 18 1.94 23.67 -46.62
C GLY A 18 2.79 22.69 -45.82
N ASN A 19 3.40 21.75 -46.55
CA ASN A 19 4.79 21.33 -46.37
C ASN A 19 5.18 20.46 -45.14
N LEU A 20 5.04 19.14 -45.31
CA LEU A 20 5.80 18.13 -44.58
C LEU A 20 6.88 17.56 -45.53
N GLY A 21 8.13 18.00 -45.40
CA GLY A 21 9.24 17.28 -46.06
C GLY A 21 10.49 18.03 -46.51
N TRP A 22 10.63 19.36 -46.36
CA TRP A 22 11.89 20.06 -46.70
C TRP A 22 12.41 21.03 -45.62
N LEU A 23 12.11 20.76 -44.35
CA LEU A 23 12.59 21.51 -43.17
C LEU A 23 14.12 21.38 -42.95
N ALA A 24 14.92 21.86 -43.91
CA ALA A 24 16.34 22.17 -43.77
C ALA A 24 16.82 23.28 -44.72
N GLN A 25 15.97 23.88 -45.58
CA GLN A 25 16.41 24.94 -46.52
C GLN A 25 15.63 26.25 -46.48
N SER A 26 14.61 26.42 -45.63
CA SER A 26 14.01 27.74 -45.39
C SER A 26 14.55 28.36 -44.11
N GLY A 27 15.33 29.44 -44.25
CA GLY A 27 15.72 30.33 -43.14
C GLY A 27 14.55 31.11 -42.52
N VAL A 28 13.33 30.59 -42.60
CA VAL A 28 12.15 31.14 -41.93
C VAL A 28 12.03 30.41 -40.61
N LEU A 29 12.45 31.09 -39.55
CA LEU A 29 12.34 30.60 -38.18
C LEU A 29 10.91 30.12 -37.92
N PRO A 30 10.73 28.94 -37.30
CA PRO A 30 9.40 28.47 -36.92
C PRO A 30 8.73 29.55 -36.08
N ARG A 31 7.49 29.91 -36.46
CA ARG A 31 6.74 30.97 -35.79
C ARG A 31 6.64 30.63 -34.30
N LYS A 32 6.83 31.64 -33.45
CA LYS A 32 6.63 31.50 -32.00
C LYS A 32 5.20 31.02 -31.77
N LYS A 33 5.02 30.05 -30.87
CA LYS A 33 3.70 29.57 -30.45
C LYS A 33 2.92 30.78 -29.93
N GLN A 34 1.72 31.01 -30.48
CA GLN A 34 0.83 32.05 -29.96
C GLN A 34 0.00 31.44 -28.84
N ASP A 35 0.04 32.08 -27.68
CA ASP A 35 -0.80 31.70 -26.57
C ASP A 35 -2.25 32.02 -26.92
N ILE A 36 -3.13 31.06 -26.67
CA ILE A 36 -4.57 31.23 -26.89
C ILE A 36 -5.12 31.90 -25.63
N GLU A 37 -5.76 33.05 -25.79
CA GLU A 37 -6.36 33.80 -24.68
C GLU A 37 -7.35 32.89 -23.92
N GLY A 38 -7.15 32.77 -22.60
CA GLY A 38 -7.98 31.92 -21.73
C GLY A 38 -7.58 30.44 -21.67
N VAL A 39 -6.56 29.99 -22.40
CA VAL A 39 -6.07 28.60 -22.33
C VAL A 39 -4.65 28.58 -21.75
N SER A 40 -4.46 27.86 -20.64
CA SER A 40 -3.14 27.69 -20.05
C SER A 40 -2.25 26.76 -20.88
N GLY A 41 -0.93 26.98 -20.86
CA GLY A 41 0.03 26.10 -21.54
C GLY A 41 -0.06 24.63 -21.09
N SER A 42 -0.45 24.37 -19.83
CA SER A 42 -0.69 23.01 -19.32
C SER A 42 -1.93 22.35 -19.94
N SER A 43 -3.01 23.11 -20.18
CA SER A 43 -4.22 22.61 -20.84
C SER A 43 -3.94 22.23 -22.31
N ILE A 44 -3.09 23.00 -23.00
CA ILE A 44 -2.63 22.67 -24.35
C ILE A 44 -1.79 21.39 -24.35
N LEU A 45 -0.86 21.24 -23.41
CA LEU A 45 -0.04 20.03 -23.28
C LEU A 45 -0.88 18.80 -22.94
N GLU A 46 -1.88 18.94 -22.07
CA GLU A 46 -2.81 17.86 -21.74
C GLU A 46 -3.62 17.44 -22.97
N LEU A 47 -4.14 18.40 -23.73
CA LEU A 47 -4.87 18.12 -24.96
C LEU A 47 -3.98 17.44 -26.01
N GLN A 48 -2.73 17.89 -26.15
CA GLN A 48 -1.74 17.24 -27.01
C GLN A 48 -1.46 15.80 -26.57
N ALA A 49 -1.34 15.55 -25.27
CA ALA A 49 -1.15 14.21 -24.72
C ALA A 49 -2.38 13.33 -25.00
N GLN A 50 -3.60 13.85 -24.86
CA GLN A 50 -4.83 13.13 -25.20
C GLN A 50 -4.92 12.83 -26.70
N LEU A 51 -4.56 13.78 -27.56
CA LEU A 51 -4.52 13.60 -29.00
C LEU A 51 -3.48 12.56 -29.43
N TYR A 52 -2.28 12.60 -28.84
CA TYR A 52 -1.25 11.60 -29.09
C TYR A 52 -1.71 10.19 -28.68
N ARG A 53 -2.28 10.05 -27.48
CA ARG A 53 -2.88 8.78 -27.01
C ARG A 53 -3.97 8.28 -27.96
N ALA A 54 -4.85 9.17 -28.44
CA ALA A 54 -5.91 8.80 -29.38
C ALA A 54 -5.33 8.34 -30.74
N GLN A 55 -4.31 9.02 -31.25
CA GLN A 55 -3.62 8.64 -32.49
C GLN A 55 -2.88 7.30 -32.34
N GLU A 56 -2.18 7.10 -31.23
CA GLU A 56 -1.49 5.84 -30.92
C GLU A 56 -2.49 4.68 -30.81
N ASN A 57 -3.59 4.88 -30.08
CA ASN A 57 -4.66 3.89 -29.99
C ASN A 57 -5.30 3.58 -31.35
N ALA A 58 -5.47 4.59 -32.22
CA ALA A 58 -5.98 4.39 -33.57
C ALA A 58 -5.00 3.60 -34.45
N LYS A 59 -3.70 3.88 -34.35
CA LYS A 59 -2.64 3.12 -35.03
C LYS A 59 -2.60 1.67 -34.54
N LEU A 60 -2.68 1.45 -33.23
CA LEU A 60 -2.70 0.11 -32.64
C LEU A 60 -3.93 -0.69 -33.10
N ARG A 61 -5.12 -0.06 -33.12
CA ARG A 61 -6.33 -0.68 -33.68
C ARG A 61 -6.19 -1.00 -35.16
N ALA A 62 -5.58 -0.11 -35.95
CA ALA A 62 -5.31 -0.35 -37.36
C ALA A 62 -4.30 -1.50 -37.59
N SER A 63 -3.38 -1.72 -36.64
CA SER A 63 -2.46 -2.87 -36.64
C SER A 63 -3.07 -4.17 -36.12
N GLY A 64 -4.37 -4.18 -35.78
CA GLY A 64 -5.08 -5.36 -35.28
C GLY A 64 -4.87 -5.66 -33.78
N ALA A 65 -4.24 -4.76 -33.02
CA ALA A 65 -4.12 -4.90 -31.59
C ALA A 65 -5.45 -4.54 -30.91
N GLU A 66 -5.98 -5.48 -30.13
CA GLU A 66 -7.20 -5.27 -29.34
C GLU A 66 -6.86 -4.43 -28.12
N LEU A 67 -7.26 -3.15 -28.14
CA LEU A 67 -7.11 -2.27 -26.98
C LEU A 67 -8.31 -2.41 -26.06
N PRO A 68 -8.13 -2.83 -24.79
CA PRO A 68 -9.23 -2.88 -23.84
C PRO A 68 -9.78 -1.47 -23.60
N ASP A 69 -11.08 -1.28 -23.80
CA ASP A 69 -11.75 -0.05 -23.44
C ASP A 69 -11.68 0.11 -21.92
N ARG A 70 -11.11 1.23 -21.44
CA ARG A 70 -10.96 1.50 -19.99
C ARG A 70 -12.32 1.55 -19.27
N ARG A 71 -13.43 1.70 -20.02
CA ARG A 71 -14.80 1.71 -19.48
C ARG A 71 -15.35 0.30 -19.22
N THR A 72 -14.82 -0.74 -19.87
CA THR A 72 -15.30 -2.12 -19.75
C THR A 72 -14.26 -3.08 -19.18
N SER A 73 -12.99 -2.73 -19.28
CA SER A 73 -11.89 -3.43 -18.62
C SER A 73 -11.79 -3.00 -17.16
N GLY A 74 -12.57 -3.65 -16.30
CA GLY A 74 -12.29 -3.63 -14.87
C GLY A 74 -10.85 -4.09 -14.61
N LEU A 75 -10.24 -3.60 -13.53
CA LEU A 75 -8.96 -4.11 -13.08
C LEU A 75 -9.17 -5.55 -12.59
N ASP A 76 -8.60 -6.55 -13.27
CA ASP A 76 -8.56 -7.91 -12.74
C ASP A 76 -7.55 -7.96 -11.58
N VAL A 77 -8.07 -7.67 -10.38
CA VAL A 77 -7.31 -7.73 -9.13
C VAL A 77 -6.72 -9.12 -8.92
N GLY A 78 -7.37 -10.18 -9.43
CA GLY A 78 -6.87 -11.55 -9.38
C GLY A 78 -5.62 -11.75 -10.21
N ALA A 79 -5.60 -11.25 -11.45
CA ALA A 79 -4.40 -11.27 -12.29
C ALA A 79 -3.26 -10.42 -11.72
N LEU A 80 -3.57 -9.25 -11.15
CA LEU A 80 -2.57 -8.38 -10.53
C LEU A 80 -1.92 -9.03 -9.30
N MET A 81 -2.71 -9.71 -8.46
CA MET A 81 -2.21 -10.41 -7.26
C MET A 81 -1.44 -11.71 -7.58
N LYS A 82 -1.67 -12.28 -8.77
CA LYS A 82 -0.92 -13.44 -9.29
C LYS A 82 0.39 -13.04 -9.94
N ARG A 83 0.49 -11.81 -10.47
CA ARG A 83 1.73 -11.28 -11.06
C ARG A 83 2.70 -10.86 -9.95
N ARG A 84 3.32 -11.84 -9.30
CA ARG A 84 4.42 -11.63 -8.34
C ARG A 84 5.76 -11.71 -9.06
N ASN A 85 6.77 -11.07 -8.48
CA ASN A 85 8.13 -11.17 -9.00
C ASN A 85 8.65 -12.60 -8.81
N ALA A 86 9.35 -13.13 -9.81
CA ALA A 86 10.01 -14.44 -9.71
C ALA A 86 10.97 -14.44 -8.51
N GLY A 87 10.96 -15.51 -7.72
CA GLY A 87 11.81 -15.66 -6.53
C GLY A 87 11.26 -15.04 -5.23
N VAL A 88 10.11 -14.36 -5.25
CA VAL A 88 9.45 -13.90 -4.01
C VAL A 88 8.94 -15.10 -3.21
N GLU A 89 8.31 -16.09 -3.85
CA GLU A 89 7.79 -17.27 -3.14
C GLU A 89 8.91 -18.14 -2.55
N GLU A 90 10.06 -18.21 -3.23
CA GLU A 90 11.22 -18.93 -2.73
C GLU A 90 11.83 -18.24 -1.50
N ARG A 91 11.90 -16.89 -1.53
CA ARG A 91 12.33 -16.09 -0.39
C ARG A 91 11.35 -16.22 0.76
N ASP A 92 10.05 -16.04 0.52
CA ASP A 92 9.02 -16.19 1.55
C ASP A 92 9.04 -17.58 2.20
N ARG A 93 9.29 -18.63 1.39
CA ARG A 93 9.43 -20.01 1.91
C ARG A 93 10.70 -20.16 2.75
N LYS A 94 11.82 -19.59 2.29
CA LYS A 94 13.09 -19.60 3.04
C LYS A 94 12.94 -18.86 4.36
N ASP A 95 12.40 -17.64 4.32
CA ASP A 95 12.18 -16.80 5.49
C ASP A 95 11.25 -17.51 6.49
N ARG A 96 10.16 -18.14 6.03
CA ARG A 96 9.26 -18.94 6.90
C ARG A 96 9.95 -20.13 7.56
N LEU A 97 10.90 -20.77 6.89
CA LEU A 97 11.69 -21.87 7.46
C LEU A 97 12.78 -21.34 8.40
N GLU A 98 13.30 -20.15 8.14
CA GLU A 98 14.33 -19.47 8.95
C GLU A 98 13.78 -18.69 10.14
N VAL A 99 12.45 -18.52 10.25
CA VAL A 99 11.81 -18.12 11.51
C VAL A 99 11.97 -19.25 12.52
N LYS A 100 13.17 -19.33 13.09
CA LYS A 100 13.49 -20.17 14.24
C LYS A 100 12.48 -19.86 15.33
N THR A 101 11.86 -20.91 15.85
CA THR A 101 10.89 -20.74 16.92
C THR A 101 11.62 -20.18 18.15
N THR A 102 10.87 -19.55 19.05
CA THR A 102 11.45 -19.07 20.31
C THR A 102 12.14 -20.18 21.09
N ALA A 103 11.66 -21.42 20.97
CA ALA A 103 12.29 -22.60 21.55
C ALA A 103 13.67 -22.90 20.94
N ASP A 104 13.84 -22.79 19.62
CA ASP A 104 15.11 -23.02 18.95
C ASP A 104 16.15 -21.96 19.34
N ARG A 105 15.71 -20.68 19.43
CA ARG A 105 16.57 -19.58 19.91
C ARG A 105 17.01 -19.80 21.35
N VAL A 106 16.08 -20.23 22.22
CA VAL A 106 16.38 -20.55 23.62
C VAL A 106 17.37 -21.72 23.70
N GLY A 107 17.22 -22.76 22.88
CA GLY A 107 18.16 -23.88 22.78
C GLY A 107 19.56 -23.43 22.34
N GLU A 108 19.67 -22.57 21.34
CA GLU A 108 20.95 -21.98 20.90
C GLU A 108 21.60 -21.14 22.00
N CYS A 109 20.81 -20.34 22.73
CA CYS A 109 21.30 -19.59 23.88
C CYS A 109 21.82 -20.51 25.00
N TYR A 110 21.11 -21.60 25.32
CA TYR A 110 21.55 -22.56 26.32
C TYR A 110 22.85 -23.26 25.89
N ALA A 111 22.96 -23.69 24.64
CA ALA A 111 24.19 -24.31 24.13
C ALA A 111 25.38 -23.34 24.13
N ALA A 112 25.14 -22.06 23.83
CA ALA A 112 26.18 -21.03 23.91
C ALA A 112 26.63 -20.77 25.36
N LEU A 113 25.68 -20.70 26.29
CA LEU A 113 25.96 -20.55 27.73
C LEU A 113 26.74 -21.74 28.28
N GLU A 114 26.40 -22.97 27.86
CA GLU A 114 27.12 -24.18 28.26
C GLU A 114 28.58 -24.17 27.77
N ARG A 115 28.82 -23.79 26.50
CA ARG A 115 30.20 -23.62 25.99
C ARG A 115 30.97 -22.57 26.77
N LYS A 116 30.31 -21.46 27.11
CA LYS A 116 30.92 -20.39 27.89
C LYS A 116 31.27 -20.86 29.31
N ALA A 117 30.38 -21.61 29.95
CA ALA A 117 30.61 -22.19 31.27
C ALA A 117 31.78 -23.19 31.25
N GLN A 118 31.84 -24.06 30.24
CA GLN A 118 32.95 -25.00 30.06
C GLN A 118 34.30 -24.28 29.85
N LEU A 119 34.31 -23.16 29.12
CA LEU A 119 35.51 -22.33 28.98
C LEU A 119 35.95 -21.74 30.31
N TYR A 120 35.02 -21.19 31.10
CA TYR A 120 35.34 -20.65 32.43
C TYR A 120 35.85 -21.73 33.39
N GLU A 121 35.28 -22.94 33.37
CA GLU A 121 35.74 -24.05 34.21
C GLU A 121 37.17 -24.48 33.86
N LYS A 122 37.50 -24.55 32.56
CA LYS A 122 38.85 -24.83 32.09
C LYS A 122 39.85 -23.74 32.47
N LEU A 123 39.43 -22.49 32.39
CA LEU A 123 40.24 -21.34 32.79
C LEU A 123 40.52 -21.35 34.29
N ALA A 124 39.48 -21.57 35.11
CA ALA A 124 39.60 -21.69 36.56
C ALA A 124 40.48 -22.87 36.99
N ARG A 125 40.54 -23.93 36.17
CA ARG A 125 41.41 -25.09 36.37
C ARG A 125 42.84 -24.89 35.86
N GLY A 126 43.09 -23.82 35.09
CA GLY A 126 44.38 -23.53 34.47
C GLY A 126 44.75 -24.47 33.33
N GLU A 127 43.77 -25.12 32.69
CA GLU A 127 43.99 -25.98 31.51
C GLU A 127 44.11 -25.19 30.20
N VAL A 128 43.69 -23.92 30.21
CA VAL A 128 43.76 -22.99 29.08
C VAL A 128 44.60 -21.80 29.54
N GLU A 129 45.59 -21.40 28.75
CA GLU A 129 46.35 -20.17 28.98
C GLU A 129 45.42 -18.96 28.80
N ASP A 130 45.43 -18.06 29.78
CA ASP A 130 44.76 -16.77 29.68
C ASP A 130 45.51 -15.92 28.64
N GLU A 131 45.05 -15.97 27.38
CA GLU A 131 45.57 -15.16 26.26
C GLU A 131 45.14 -13.68 26.39
N GLU A 132 45.18 -13.11 27.61
CA GLU A 132 44.76 -11.73 27.90
C GLU A 132 45.55 -10.73 27.04
N ASP A 133 46.87 -10.92 26.95
CA ASP A 133 47.80 -10.09 26.17
C ASP A 133 47.48 -10.04 24.66
N GLN A 134 46.78 -11.05 24.11
CA GLN A 134 46.46 -11.09 22.68
C GLN A 134 45.33 -10.12 22.30
N PHE A 135 44.48 -9.77 23.26
CA PHE A 135 43.35 -8.86 23.07
C PHE A 135 43.63 -7.47 23.64
N GLU A 136 44.74 -7.28 24.35
CA GLU A 136 45.19 -5.97 24.80
C GLU A 136 45.67 -5.12 23.62
N VAL A 137 45.09 -3.92 23.51
CA VAL A 137 45.52 -2.93 22.53
C VAL A 137 46.76 -2.22 23.06
N ASP A 138 47.93 -2.55 22.52
CA ASP A 138 49.18 -1.87 22.85
C ASP A 138 49.23 -0.48 22.19
N PHE A 139 48.94 0.56 22.98
CA PHE A 139 48.98 1.96 22.54
C PHE A 139 50.40 2.51 22.32
N LEU A 140 51.44 1.81 22.80
CA LEU A 140 52.86 2.18 22.64
C LEU A 140 53.47 1.57 21.38
N ARG A 141 52.98 0.39 20.94
CA ARG A 141 53.24 -0.15 19.59
C ARG A 141 52.45 0.61 18.54
N LYS A 142 52.89 1.85 18.28
CA LYS A 142 52.64 2.48 16.98
C LYS A 142 53.34 1.60 15.93
N PRO A 143 52.67 1.09 14.88
CA PRO A 143 53.34 0.28 13.87
C PRO A 143 54.33 1.18 13.11
N ASP A 144 55.59 1.15 13.53
CA ASP A 144 56.67 1.46 12.61
C ASP A 144 56.72 0.31 11.61
N ARG A 145 56.88 0.63 10.33
CA ARG A 145 56.67 -0.33 9.26
C ARG A 145 57.70 -1.46 9.36
N GLY A 146 57.29 -2.63 9.80
CA GLY A 146 58.12 -3.82 9.73
C GLY A 146 57.62 -4.94 10.63
N GLU A 147 57.32 -6.08 10.00
CA GLU A 147 57.09 -7.39 10.64
C GLU A 147 55.68 -7.64 11.22
N GLY A 148 54.73 -7.76 10.29
CA GLY A 148 53.58 -8.67 10.42
C GLY A 148 53.75 -9.89 9.49
N PRO A 149 53.03 -11.00 9.74
CA PRO A 149 53.22 -12.31 9.08
C PRO A 149 53.02 -12.25 7.55
N PRO A 150 53.54 -13.24 6.77
CA PRO A 150 53.68 -13.11 5.32
C PRO A 150 52.32 -13.22 4.61
N GLY A 151 51.67 -12.08 4.42
CA GLY A 151 50.41 -11.92 3.69
C GLY A 151 50.51 -10.79 2.67
N GLN A 152 51.08 -11.11 1.51
CA GLN A 152 50.76 -10.53 0.19
C GLN A 152 50.42 -9.02 0.13
N HIS A 153 51.43 -8.14 0.19
CA HIS A 153 51.32 -6.81 -0.43
C HIS A 153 52.57 -6.49 -1.25
N ARG A 154 52.55 -6.94 -2.51
CA ARG A 154 53.32 -6.30 -3.58
C ARG A 154 52.71 -4.92 -3.84
N GLY A 155 53.48 -3.85 -3.72
CA GLY A 155 53.05 -2.52 -4.11
C GLY A 155 54.13 -1.46 -3.90
N SER A 156 54.91 -1.22 -4.96
CA SER A 156 55.80 -0.08 -5.26
C SER A 156 56.03 0.97 -4.16
N SER A 157 57.28 1.09 -3.72
CA SER A 157 57.79 2.21 -2.94
C SER A 157 58.21 3.39 -3.84
N ASP A 158 57.30 3.90 -4.66
CA ASP A 158 57.53 5.17 -5.36
C ASP A 158 56.93 6.33 -4.53
N PRO A 159 57.64 7.47 -4.41
CA PRO A 159 57.09 8.65 -3.77
C PRO A 159 55.83 9.10 -4.53
N ILE A 160 54.71 9.21 -3.81
CA ILE A 160 53.43 9.66 -4.37
C ILE A 160 53.60 11.10 -4.86
N ASP A 161 53.63 11.28 -6.18
CA ASP A 161 53.56 12.60 -6.81
C ASP A 161 52.16 13.17 -6.65
N THR A 162 51.97 13.91 -5.56
CA THR A 162 50.73 14.62 -5.21
C THR A 162 50.23 15.57 -6.30
N MET A 163 51.08 16.00 -7.24
CA MET A 163 50.66 16.90 -8.32
C MET A 163 49.93 16.14 -9.44
N LEU A 164 50.32 14.89 -9.71
CA LEU A 164 49.68 14.06 -10.73
C LEU A 164 48.30 13.57 -10.27
N GLN A 165 48.15 13.29 -8.98
CA GLN A 165 46.90 12.78 -8.40
C GLN A 165 45.80 13.85 -8.31
N ALA A 166 46.17 15.14 -8.24
CA ALA A 166 45.23 16.26 -8.33
C ALA A 166 44.69 16.48 -9.75
N VAL A 167 45.46 16.15 -10.79
CA VAL A 167 45.05 16.24 -12.20
C VAL A 167 44.12 15.09 -12.61
N SER A 168 44.25 13.91 -12.00
CA SER A 168 43.44 12.73 -12.35
C SER A 168 42.02 12.69 -11.74
N GLY A 169 41.63 13.65 -10.92
CA GLY A 169 40.22 13.89 -10.55
C GLY A 169 39.51 12.77 -9.75
N THR A 170 40.22 11.78 -9.21
CA THR A 170 39.60 10.57 -8.63
C THR A 170 39.76 10.37 -7.12
N GLY A 171 40.32 11.33 -6.37
CA GLY A 171 40.53 11.15 -4.92
C GLY A 171 40.18 12.40 -4.11
N GLY A 172 38.97 12.46 -3.57
CA GLY A 172 38.55 13.53 -2.67
C GLY A 172 39.41 13.59 -1.40
N MET A 173 39.78 14.80 -0.99
CA MET A 173 40.61 15.11 0.19
C MET A 173 39.89 14.87 1.53
N THR A 174 39.35 13.68 1.79
CA THR A 174 38.79 13.33 3.10
C THR A 174 39.78 12.43 3.84
N SER A 175 40.26 12.87 5.01
CA SER A 175 41.09 12.03 5.87
C SER A 175 40.33 10.79 6.35
N ALA A 176 41.04 9.70 6.66
CA ALA A 176 40.42 8.45 7.14
C ALA A 176 39.54 8.65 8.38
N ASP A 177 39.85 9.65 9.23
CA ASP A 177 39.04 10.02 10.39
C ASP A 177 37.69 10.64 10.01
N MET A 178 37.66 11.49 8.96
CA MET A 178 36.43 12.07 8.45
C MET A 178 35.51 11.01 7.81
N GLN A 179 36.09 9.93 7.28
CA GLN A 179 35.32 8.82 6.71
C GLN A 179 34.64 7.99 7.80
N ARG A 180 35.38 7.64 8.87
CA ARG A 180 34.83 6.95 10.05
C ARG A 180 33.70 7.73 10.71
N GLU A 181 33.83 9.05 10.81
CA GLU A 181 32.78 9.89 11.41
C GLU A 181 31.52 9.97 10.53
N ARG A 182 31.66 9.89 9.20
CA ARG A 182 30.52 9.79 8.28
C ARG A 182 29.80 8.45 8.41
N GLU A 183 30.54 7.35 8.58
CA GLU A 183 29.97 6.03 8.80
C GLU A 183 29.20 5.95 10.13
N ARG A 184 29.75 6.52 11.21
CA ARG A 184 29.04 6.65 12.50
C ARG A 184 27.72 7.43 12.34
N ARG A 185 27.77 8.60 11.71
CA ARG A 185 26.57 9.43 11.44
C ARG A 185 25.55 8.74 10.55
N ALA A 186 25.99 7.93 9.59
CA ALA A 186 25.10 7.18 8.71
C ALA A 186 24.38 6.08 9.50
N TRP A 187 25.11 5.37 10.36
CA TRP A 187 24.55 4.37 11.27
C TRP A 187 23.55 4.98 12.26
N GLU A 188 23.88 6.12 12.88
CA GLU A 188 22.96 6.83 13.78
C GLU A 188 21.66 7.25 13.08
N GLN A 189 21.76 7.80 11.86
CA GLN A 189 20.60 8.15 11.05
C GLN A 189 19.77 6.92 10.63
N GLU A 190 20.42 5.79 10.36
CA GLU A 190 19.73 4.55 10.04
C GLU A 190 18.95 4.02 11.25
N GLN A 191 19.53 4.09 12.45
CA GLN A 191 18.83 3.74 13.69
C GLN A 191 17.64 4.67 13.96
N GLU A 192 17.82 5.98 13.77
CA GLU A 192 16.74 6.96 13.94
C GLU A 192 15.59 6.72 12.95
N ARG A 193 15.92 6.38 11.69
CA ARG A 193 14.91 6.01 10.68
C ARG A 193 14.18 4.73 11.04
N ALA A 194 14.89 3.70 11.53
CA ALA A 194 14.28 2.45 11.95
C ALA A 194 13.27 2.67 13.08
N LEU A 195 13.62 3.49 14.08
CA LEU A 195 12.71 3.87 15.17
C LEU A 195 11.51 4.69 14.67
N ALA A 196 11.74 5.63 13.74
CA ALA A 196 10.67 6.42 13.15
C ALA A 196 9.68 5.56 12.34
N ASP A 197 10.19 4.57 11.60
CA ASP A 197 9.38 3.61 10.86
C ASP A 197 8.57 2.70 11.79
N GLU A 198 9.16 2.24 12.89
CA GLU A 198 8.47 1.46 13.92
C GLU A 198 7.35 2.29 14.59
N GLU A 199 7.62 3.56 14.92
CA GLU A 199 6.61 4.45 15.50
C GLU A 199 5.48 4.72 14.50
N ALA A 200 5.80 4.95 13.23
CA ALA A 200 4.82 5.13 12.17
C ALA A 200 3.96 3.88 11.99
N GLU A 201 4.54 2.68 12.08
CA GLU A 201 3.79 1.42 12.09
C GLU A 201 2.87 1.31 13.30
N ALA A 202 3.36 1.63 14.50
CA ALA A 202 2.56 1.59 15.71
C ALA A 202 1.35 2.54 15.62
N ARG A 203 1.54 3.74 15.05
CA ARG A 203 0.44 4.69 14.78
C ARG A 203 -0.57 4.11 13.79
N ARG A 204 -0.13 3.48 12.70
CA ARG A 204 -1.02 2.80 11.74
C ARG A 204 -1.82 1.66 12.38
N ARG A 205 -1.18 0.88 13.26
CA ARG A 205 -1.85 -0.22 13.99
C ARG A 205 -2.94 0.32 14.92
N LYS A 206 -2.64 1.35 15.71
CA LYS A 206 -3.63 2.02 16.59
C LYS A 206 -4.81 2.57 15.80
N GLN A 207 -4.58 3.27 14.69
CA GLN A 207 -5.65 3.77 13.83
C GLN A 207 -6.54 2.64 13.30
N LYS A 208 -5.95 1.51 12.91
CA LYS A 208 -6.70 0.34 12.44
C LYS A 208 -7.55 -0.28 13.57
N GLU A 209 -7.00 -0.39 14.77
CA GLU A 209 -7.72 -0.88 15.95
C GLU A 209 -8.90 0.04 16.31
N GLU A 210 -8.69 1.35 16.29
CA GLU A 210 -9.75 2.34 16.52
C GLU A 210 -10.87 2.20 15.48
N LEU A 211 -10.54 2.10 14.19
CA LEU A 211 -11.54 1.89 13.13
C LEU A 211 -12.32 0.59 13.27
N LEU A 212 -11.65 -0.50 13.69
CA LEU A 212 -12.32 -1.77 13.95
C LEU A 212 -13.28 -1.65 15.12
N SER A 213 -12.85 -1.03 16.23
CA SER A 213 -13.69 -0.83 17.41
C SER A 213 -14.93 0.04 17.11
N LEU A 214 -14.78 1.09 16.30
CA LEU A 214 -15.90 1.91 15.86
C LEU A 214 -16.89 1.10 15.00
N GLY A 215 -16.37 0.22 14.15
CA GLY A 215 -17.17 -0.70 13.34
C GLY A 215 -17.97 -1.68 14.19
N GLU A 216 -17.39 -2.19 15.27
CA GLU A 216 -18.08 -3.06 16.24
C GLU A 216 -19.18 -2.31 16.99
N GLN A 217 -18.88 -1.12 17.52
CA GLN A 217 -19.88 -0.27 18.18
C GLN A 217 -21.07 0.04 17.24
N THR A 218 -20.79 0.36 15.98
CA THR A 218 -21.84 0.61 14.99
C THR A 218 -22.72 -0.63 14.75
N ARG A 219 -22.13 -1.84 14.75
CA ARG A 219 -22.89 -3.09 14.60
C ARG A 219 -23.75 -3.37 15.83
N GLU A 220 -23.22 -3.17 17.03
CA GLU A 220 -23.98 -3.31 18.27
C GLU A 220 -25.18 -2.36 18.32
N GLU A 221 -24.99 -1.10 17.93
CA GLU A 221 -26.08 -0.12 17.88
C GLU A 221 -27.17 -0.53 16.87
N ARG A 222 -26.79 -1.06 15.71
CA ARG A 222 -27.75 -1.61 14.74
C ARG A 222 -28.52 -2.79 15.32
N GLN A 223 -27.85 -3.73 15.97
CA GLN A 223 -28.51 -4.86 16.62
C GLN A 223 -29.47 -4.38 17.72
N ARG A 224 -29.07 -3.41 18.54
CA ARG A 224 -29.95 -2.80 19.54
C ARG A 224 -31.17 -2.14 18.89
N ALA A 225 -30.99 -1.39 17.81
CA ALA A 225 -32.09 -0.80 17.07
C ALA A 225 -33.04 -1.85 16.47
N GLU A 226 -32.49 -2.95 15.94
CA GLU A 226 -33.26 -4.09 15.42
C GLU A 226 -34.06 -4.78 16.51
N THR A 227 -33.48 -5.03 17.69
CA THR A 227 -34.19 -5.63 18.83
C THR A 227 -35.33 -4.74 19.31
N VAL A 228 -35.12 -3.42 19.42
CA VAL A 228 -36.18 -2.48 19.79
C VAL A 228 -37.29 -2.46 18.74
N LYS A 229 -36.95 -2.54 17.46
CA LYS A 229 -37.94 -2.63 16.38
C LYS A 229 -38.74 -3.93 16.47
N ALA A 230 -38.08 -5.06 16.69
CA ALA A 230 -38.73 -6.37 16.84
C ALA A 230 -39.72 -6.37 18.02
N LEU A 231 -39.32 -5.83 19.18
CA LEU A 231 -40.20 -5.69 20.36
C LEU A 231 -41.43 -4.83 20.06
N LYS A 232 -41.26 -3.71 19.36
CA LYS A 232 -42.39 -2.86 18.95
C LYS A 232 -43.33 -3.59 17.99
N GLU A 233 -42.78 -4.32 17.02
CA GLU A 233 -43.58 -5.12 16.10
C GLU A 233 -44.36 -6.22 16.83
N GLU A 234 -43.72 -6.93 17.76
CA GLU A 234 -44.37 -7.95 18.58
C GLU A 234 -45.49 -7.37 19.44
N ALA A 235 -45.26 -6.23 20.11
CA ALA A 235 -46.30 -5.52 20.86
C ALA A 235 -47.48 -5.07 19.98
N THR A 236 -47.22 -4.65 18.73
CA THR A 236 -48.32 -4.34 17.80
C THR A 236 -49.07 -5.59 17.33
N ARG A 237 -48.37 -6.72 17.18
CA ARG A 237 -48.98 -8.00 16.80
C ARG A 237 -49.85 -8.55 17.93
N SER A 238 -49.35 -8.58 19.17
CA SER A 238 -50.12 -9.01 20.34
C SER A 238 -51.37 -8.16 20.51
N ARG A 239 -51.26 -6.83 20.40
CA ARG A 239 -52.42 -5.92 20.45
C ARG A 239 -53.44 -6.20 19.35
N ARG A 240 -52.99 -6.51 18.12
CA ARG A 240 -53.89 -6.90 17.02
C ARG A 240 -54.59 -8.23 17.32
N ASP A 241 -53.87 -9.21 17.85
CA ASP A 241 -54.42 -10.52 18.14
C ASP A 241 -55.39 -10.50 19.33
N GLU A 242 -55.12 -9.70 20.37
CA GLU A 242 -56.07 -9.41 21.44
C GLU A 242 -57.37 -8.80 20.92
N LEU A 243 -57.28 -7.83 20.01
CA LEU A 243 -58.46 -7.21 19.38
C LEU A 243 -59.26 -8.22 18.56
N LYS A 244 -58.60 -9.09 17.79
CA LYS A 244 -59.26 -10.19 17.07
C LYS A 244 -59.97 -11.15 18.03
N GLN A 245 -59.31 -11.53 19.13
CA GLN A 245 -59.91 -12.43 20.13
C GLN A 245 -61.12 -11.79 20.81
N LYS A 246 -61.05 -10.51 21.20
CA LYS A 246 -62.19 -9.77 21.76
C LYS A 246 -63.35 -9.71 20.77
N PHE A 247 -63.08 -9.40 19.51
CA PHE A 247 -64.10 -9.39 18.46
C PHE A 247 -64.75 -10.77 18.26
N LEU A 248 -63.97 -11.85 18.24
CA LEU A 248 -64.51 -13.21 18.13
C LEU A 248 -65.37 -13.58 19.35
N ARG A 249 -64.95 -13.20 20.56
CA ARG A 249 -65.75 -13.40 21.78
C ARG A 249 -67.07 -12.65 21.73
N GLU A 250 -67.08 -11.40 21.25
CA GLU A 250 -68.30 -10.63 21.06
C GLU A 250 -69.25 -11.26 20.03
N GLN A 251 -68.71 -11.75 18.90
CA GLN A 251 -69.51 -12.45 17.89
C GLN A 251 -70.13 -13.74 18.44
N LEU A 252 -69.38 -14.51 19.23
CA LEU A 252 -69.88 -15.70 19.90
C LEU A 252 -70.97 -15.34 20.92
N ALA A 253 -70.74 -14.34 21.77
CA ALA A 253 -71.73 -13.87 22.73
C ALA A 253 -73.03 -13.40 22.04
N LYS A 254 -72.91 -12.66 20.93
CA LYS A 254 -74.06 -12.22 20.11
C LYS A 254 -74.82 -13.40 19.52
N LYS A 255 -74.13 -14.42 18.99
CA LYS A 255 -74.77 -15.65 18.48
C LYS A 255 -75.45 -16.45 19.58
N MET A 256 -74.81 -16.57 20.76
CA MET A 256 -75.40 -17.24 21.93
C MET A 256 -76.65 -16.51 22.43
N ALA A 257 -76.63 -15.18 22.50
CA ALA A 257 -77.80 -14.38 22.85
C ALA A 257 -78.94 -14.53 21.82
N ALA A 258 -78.62 -14.57 20.52
CA ALA A 258 -79.60 -14.80 19.46
C ALA A 258 -80.19 -16.23 19.47
N ALA A 259 -79.38 -17.24 19.84
CA ALA A 259 -79.83 -18.63 19.98
C ALA A 259 -80.66 -18.85 21.25
N GLY A 260 -80.30 -18.22 22.37
CA GLY A 260 -81.07 -18.26 23.63
C GLY A 260 -82.43 -17.55 23.56
N GLY A 261 -82.62 -16.63 22.60
CA GLY A 261 -83.90 -15.97 22.35
C GLY A 261 -84.91 -16.77 21.52
N ARG A 262 -84.55 -17.95 20.99
CA ARG A 262 -85.45 -18.79 20.16
C ARG A 262 -85.97 -20.06 20.84
N GLY A 263 -85.70 -20.26 22.13
CA GLY A 263 -86.13 -21.47 22.86
C GLY A 263 -86.59 -21.20 24.29
N GLY A 264 -87.88 -20.95 24.47
CA GLY A 264 -88.58 -21.13 25.77
C GLY A 264 -89.97 -20.47 25.82
N PRO A 265 -90.95 -21.04 26.53
CA PRO A 265 -91.57 -22.35 26.33
C PRO A 265 -93.02 -22.21 25.81
N ALA A 266 -93.44 -23.08 24.91
CA ALA A 266 -94.87 -23.30 24.66
C ALA A 266 -95.41 -24.21 25.77
N ALA A 267 -96.02 -23.61 26.81
CA ALA A 267 -96.72 -24.32 27.86
C ALA A 267 -98.16 -23.80 28.00
N ALA A 268 -99.07 -24.66 27.53
CA ALA A 268 -100.49 -24.81 27.82
C ALA A 268 -101.13 -23.95 28.92
N LYS A 269 -102.30 -23.38 28.59
CA LYS A 269 -103.50 -23.41 29.46
C LYS A 269 -104.75 -23.66 28.61
N GLY A 270 -105.39 -24.78 28.90
CA GLY A 270 -106.80 -25.05 28.60
C GLY A 270 -107.66 -24.84 29.85
N SER A 271 -108.97 -24.85 29.60
CA SER A 271 -110.13 -24.55 30.47
C SER A 271 -110.39 -23.08 30.76
#